data_AF-A0A5A5RVB3-F1
#
_entry.id   AF-A0A5A5RVB3-F1
#
_cell.length_a   1.000
_cell.length_b   1.000
_cell.length_c   1.000
_cell.angle_alpha   90.00
_cell.angle_beta   90.00
_cell.angle_gamma   90.00
#
_symmetry.space_group_name_H-M   'P 1'
#
loop_
_entity.id
_entity.type
_entity.pdbx_description
1 polymer ?
#
loop_
_entity_poly.entity_id
_entity_poly.type
_entity_poly.pdbx_seq_one_letter_code
_entity_poly.pdbx_strand_id
1 'polypeptide(L)'
;MQLSPQEKDKLLIFTAALLAERRKNRGIKLNYPEAIAYISAAILEGAREGRSVAELMSYGTTLLTREEVMEGIPEMITEVQIEATFPDGTKLVTVHNPIH
;
A
#
# COMPACT_ATOMS: atom_id res chain seq x y z
N MET A 1 -6.13 12.45 20.58
CA MET A 1 -7.07 11.91 19.58
C MET A 1 -7.81 10.72 20.19
N GLN A 2 -9.11 10.57 19.94
CA GLN A 2 -9.88 9.38 20.31
C GLN A 2 -9.98 8.47 19.07
N LEU A 3 -8.92 7.70 18.83
CA LEU A 3 -8.83 6.82 17.66
C LEU A 3 -9.59 5.52 17.90
N SER A 4 -10.41 5.15 16.93
CA SER A 4 -10.97 3.80 16.78
C SER A 4 -9.83 2.78 16.58
N PRO A 5 -10.08 1.49 16.86
CA PRO A 5 -9.12 0.43 16.56
C PRO A 5 -8.65 0.44 15.10
N GLN A 6 -9.57 0.64 14.16
CA GLN A 6 -9.25 0.67 12.73
C GLN A 6 -8.33 1.83 12.35
N GLU A 7 -8.52 3.01 12.94
CA GLU A 7 -7.61 4.14 12.69
C GLU A 7 -6.20 3.88 13.26
N LYS A 8 -6.10 3.17 14.40
CA LYS A 8 -4.79 2.75 14.94
C LYS A 8 -4.11 1.74 14.03
N ASP A 9 -4.85 0.79 13.46
CA ASP A 9 -4.30 -0.18 12.51
C ASP A 9 -3.76 0.52 11.24
N LYS A 10 -4.46 1.53 10.73
CA LYS A 10 -3.97 2.35 9.60
C LYS A 10 -2.68 3.11 9.94
N LEU A 11 -2.52 3.58 11.18
CA LEU A 11 -1.24 4.18 11.63
C LEU A 11 -0.11 3.15 11.72
N LEU A 12 -0.40 1.90 12.08
CA LEU A 12 0.59 0.82 12.05
C LEU A 12 1.01 0.50 10.62
N ILE A 13 0.07 0.45 9.66
CA ILE A 13 0.38 0.30 8.23
C ILE A 13 1.31 1.42 7.76
N PHE A 14 0.98 2.67 8.07
CA PHE A 14 1.83 3.82 7.73
C PHE A 14 3.24 3.69 8.31
N THR A 15 3.37 3.26 9.57
CA THR A 15 4.67 3.05 10.22
C THR A 15 5.49 1.95 9.54
N ALA A 16 4.84 0.83 9.17
CA ALA A 16 5.48 -0.25 8.42
C ALA A 16 5.90 0.20 7.02
N ALA A 17 5.09 1.01 6.35
CA ALA A 17 5.39 1.57 5.03
C ALA A 17 6.59 2.52 5.07
N LEU A 18 6.69 3.39 6.09
CA LEU A 18 7.86 4.25 6.29
C LEU A 18 9.15 3.43 6.51
N LEU A 19 9.05 2.32 7.25
CA LEU A 19 10.19 1.41 7.42
C LEU A 19 10.59 0.76 6.08
N ALA A 20 9.61 0.29 5.31
CA ALA A 20 9.81 -0.28 3.98
C ALA A 20 10.44 0.74 3.01
N GLU A 21 9.90 1.95 2.93
CA GLU A 21 10.43 3.04 2.10
C GLU A 21 11.89 3.34 2.42
N ARG A 22 12.23 3.46 3.71
CA ARG A 22 13.63 3.69 4.13
C ARG A 22 14.56 2.53 3.77
N ARG A 23 14.06 1.29 3.74
CA ARG A 23 14.82 0.11 3.28
C ARG A 23 15.01 0.16 1.76
N LYS A 24 13.94 0.40 1.00
CA LYS A 24 13.94 0.58 -0.46
C LYS A 24 14.91 1.67 -0.90
N ASN A 25 14.90 2.83 -0.25
CA ASN A 25 15.79 3.95 -0.55
C ASN A 25 17.28 3.65 -0.28
N ARG A 26 17.60 2.60 0.49
CA ARG A 26 18.97 2.08 0.67
C ARG A 26 19.31 0.94 -0.31
N GLY A 27 18.43 0.64 -1.27
CA GLY A 27 18.60 -0.48 -2.20
C GLY A 27 18.31 -1.86 -1.60
N ILE A 28 17.67 -1.93 -0.43
CA ILE A 28 17.29 -3.21 0.18
C ILE A 28 15.97 -3.67 -0.47
N LYS A 29 16.01 -4.85 -1.08
CA LYS A 29 14.82 -5.50 -1.65
C LYS A 29 13.78 -5.77 -0.57
N LEU A 30 12.54 -5.38 -0.83
CA LEU A 30 11.44 -5.53 0.11
C LEU A 30 10.95 -6.97 0.19
N ASN A 31 10.59 -7.40 1.40
CA ASN A 31 9.90 -8.67 1.62
C ASN A 31 8.36 -8.51 1.51
N TYR A 32 7.62 -9.60 1.76
CA TYR A 32 6.17 -9.66 1.66
C TYR A 32 5.43 -8.56 2.47
N PRO A 33 5.59 -8.46 3.81
CA PRO A 33 4.85 -7.46 4.58
C PRO A 33 5.28 -6.03 4.26
N GLU A 34 6.54 -5.81 3.88
CA GLU A 34 7.03 -4.48 3.47
C GLU A 34 6.40 -4.01 2.17
N ALA A 35 6.29 -4.89 1.17
CA ALA A 35 5.66 -4.58 -0.10
C ALA A 35 4.17 -4.25 0.10
N ILE A 36 3.45 -5.06 0.88
CA ILE A 36 2.03 -4.82 1.19
C ILE A 36 1.86 -3.49 1.92
N ALA A 37 2.67 -3.22 2.94
CA ALA A 37 2.57 -1.97 3.70
C ALA A 37 2.84 -0.75 2.81
N TYR A 38 3.88 -0.81 1.97
CA TYR A 38 4.24 0.26 1.05
C TYR A 38 3.11 0.60 0.07
N ILE A 39 2.53 -0.42 -0.58
CA ILE A 39 1.39 -0.25 -1.51
C ILE A 39 0.16 0.28 -0.75
N SER A 40 -0.16 -0.32 0.40
CA SER A 40 -1.33 0.06 1.20
C SER A 40 -1.28 1.52 1.64
N ALA A 41 -0.12 2.00 2.10
CA ALA A 41 0.04 3.39 2.51
C ALA A 41 -0.13 4.36 1.33
N ALA A 42 0.40 4.03 0.14
CA ALA A 42 0.23 4.86 -1.04
C ALA A 42 -1.25 4.98 -1.47
N ILE A 43 -2.03 3.91 -1.32
CA ILE A 43 -3.48 3.92 -1.57
C ILE A 43 -4.20 4.79 -0.53
N LEU A 44 -3.86 4.66 0.75
CA LEU A 44 -4.45 5.47 1.83
C LEU A 44 -4.20 6.97 1.60
N GLU A 45 -2.97 7.35 1.25
CA GLU A 45 -2.62 8.74 0.94
C GLU A 45 -3.32 9.23 -0.33
N GLY A 46 -3.36 8.42 -1.39
CA GLY A 46 -4.07 8.81 -2.62
C GLY A 46 -5.58 8.99 -2.42
N ALA A 47 -6.21 8.19 -1.56
CA ALA A 47 -7.61 8.41 -1.17
C ALA A 47 -7.78 9.72 -0.39
N ARG A 48 -6.80 10.06 0.48
CA ARG A 48 -6.79 11.32 1.23
C ARG A 48 -6.59 12.54 0.34
N GLU A 49 -5.83 12.41 -0.75
CA GLU A 49 -5.64 13.39 -1.82
C GLU A 49 -6.91 13.58 -2.69
N GLY A 50 -7.91 12.71 -2.56
CA GLY A 50 -9.16 12.79 -3.31
C GLY A 50 -9.14 12.09 -4.66
N ARG A 51 -8.15 11.21 -4.91
CA ARG A 51 -8.15 10.34 -6.10
C ARG A 51 -9.36 9.40 -6.08
N SER A 52 -9.81 8.97 -7.26
CA SER A 52 -10.89 8.00 -7.34
C SER A 52 -10.43 6.58 -7.00
N VAL A 53 -11.36 5.70 -6.65
CA VAL A 53 -11.06 4.26 -6.44
C VAL A 53 -10.39 3.67 -7.68
N ALA A 54 -10.91 3.95 -8.88
CA ALA A 54 -10.37 3.44 -10.13
C ALA A 54 -8.93 3.91 -10.39
N GLU A 55 -8.62 5.19 -10.10
CA GLU A 55 -7.26 5.71 -10.21
C GLU A 55 -6.31 4.99 -9.25
N LEU A 56 -6.73 4.70 -8.02
CA LEU A 56 -5.91 4.00 -7.04
C LEU A 56 -5.70 2.53 -7.37
N MET A 57 -6.69 1.89 -7.98
CA MET A 57 -6.55 0.52 -8.51
C MET A 57 -5.42 0.44 -9.54
N SER A 58 -5.36 1.39 -10.47
CA SER A 58 -4.28 1.44 -11.46
C SER A 58 -2.96 1.94 -10.86
N TYR A 59 -2.98 2.99 -10.05
CA TYR A 59 -1.80 3.57 -9.42
C TYR A 59 -1.06 2.57 -8.53
N GLY A 60 -1.78 1.71 -7.80
CA GLY A 60 -1.16 0.69 -6.95
C GLY A 60 -0.25 -0.28 -7.70
N THR A 61 -0.46 -0.47 -9.01
CA THR A 61 0.36 -1.36 -9.87
C THR A 61 1.66 -0.72 -10.34
N THR A 62 1.85 0.58 -10.12
CA THR A 62 3.03 1.32 -10.60
C THR A 62 4.06 1.58 -9.50
N LEU A 63 3.82 1.09 -8.27
CA LEU A 63 4.57 1.48 -7.08
C LEU A 63 5.83 0.67 -6.84
N LEU A 64 5.81 -0.61 -7.21
CA LEU A 64 6.90 -1.54 -6.99
C LEU A 64 7.14 -2.37 -8.24
N THR A 65 8.41 -2.52 -8.57
CA THR A 65 8.88 -3.42 -9.63
C THR A 65 9.44 -4.71 -9.04
N ARG A 66 9.56 -5.76 -9.86
CA ARG A 66 10.22 -7.04 -9.51
C ARG A 66 11.64 -6.86 -8.96
N GLU A 67 12.35 -5.81 -9.38
CA GLU A 67 13.72 -5.55 -8.94
C GLU A 67 13.79 -5.01 -7.51
N GLU A 68 12.72 -4.37 -7.04
CA GLU A 68 12.64 -3.71 -5.73
C GLU A 68 12.16 -4.66 -4.62
N VAL A 69 11.81 -5.90 -4.97
CA VAL A 69 11.32 -6.92 -4.03
C VAL A 69 12.17 -8.19 -4.09
N MET A 70 12.08 -9.00 -3.03
CA MET A 70 12.72 -10.32 -3.00
C MET A 70 12.10 -11.28 -4.03
N GLU A 71 12.84 -12.32 -4.39
CA GLU A 71 12.37 -13.36 -5.31
C GLU A 71 11.08 -14.03 -4.79
N GLY A 72 10.12 -14.29 -5.69
CA GLY A 72 8.83 -14.91 -5.37
C GLY A 72 7.78 -13.98 -4.75
N ILE A 73 8.16 -12.79 -4.28
CA ILE A 73 7.20 -11.81 -3.73
C ILE A 73 6.14 -11.34 -4.74
N PRO A 74 6.47 -11.04 -6.02
CA PRO A 74 5.46 -10.65 -7.01
C PRO A 74 4.39 -11.73 -7.21
N GLU A 75 4.77 -13.00 -7.18
CA GLU A 75 3.85 -14.13 -7.35
C GLU A 75 3.01 -14.41 -6.09
N MET A 76 3.54 -14.08 -4.90
CA MET A 76 2.82 -14.22 -3.63
C MET A 76 1.76 -13.13 -3.42
N ILE A 77 2.00 -11.91 -3.91
CA ILE A 77 1.09 -10.78 -3.75
C ILE A 77 0.20 -10.67 -5.00
N THR A 78 -0.84 -11.50 -5.06
CA THR A 78 -1.81 -11.50 -6.17
C THR A 78 -2.79 -10.32 -6.08
N GLU A 79 -3.05 -9.83 -4.88
CA GLU A 79 -3.82 -8.62 -4.65
C GLU A 79 -3.46 -7.93 -3.33
N VAL A 80 -3.67 -6.62 -3.27
CA VAL A 80 -3.65 -5.84 -2.03
C VAL A 80 -5.02 -5.17 -1.87
N GLN A 81 -5.65 -5.40 -0.73
CA GLN A 81 -6.97 -4.87 -0.40
C GLN A 81 -6.85 -3.95 0.82
N ILE A 82 -7.36 -2.72 0.71
CA ILE A 82 -7.35 -1.76 1.81
C ILE A 82 -8.60 -0.88 1.80
N GLU A 83 -9.18 -0.70 2.98
CA GLU A 83 -10.28 0.26 3.17
C GLU A 83 -9.71 1.66 3.39
N ALA A 84 -9.95 2.54 2.43
CA ALA A 84 -9.51 3.92 2.46
C ALA A 84 -10.70 4.87 2.61
N THR A 85 -10.47 6.00 3.29
CA THR A 85 -11.51 7.02 3.53
C THR A 85 -11.38 8.12 2.48
N PHE A 86 -12.33 8.16 1.57
CA PHE A 86 -12.43 9.16 0.50
C PHE A 86 -13.29 10.34 0.95
N PRO A 87 -13.30 11.46 0.20
CA PRO A 87 -14.18 12.59 0.49
C PRO A 87 -15.68 12.23 0.56
N ASP A 88 -16.08 11.15 -0.13
CA ASP A 88 -17.46 10.67 -0.20
C ASP A 88 -17.72 9.39 0.63
N GLY A 89 -16.77 8.98 1.47
CA GLY A 89 -16.93 7.88 2.42
C GLY A 89 -15.83 6.81 2.34
N THR A 90 -15.94 5.81 3.21
CA THR A 90 -14.99 4.68 3.22
C THR A 90 -15.32 3.68 2.13
N LYS A 91 -14.31 3.29 1.35
CA LYS A 91 -14.44 2.32 0.25
C LYS A 91 -13.28 1.34 0.27
N LEU A 92 -13.55 0.11 -0.16
CA LEU A 92 -12.52 -0.90 -0.38
C LEU A 92 -11.83 -0.65 -1.73
N VAL A 93 -10.50 -0.57 -1.71
CA VAL A 93 -9.66 -0.53 -2.92
C VAL A 93 -8.95 -1.87 -3.05
N THR A 94 -9.07 -2.49 -4.21
CA THR A 94 -8.40 -3.75 -4.54
C THR A 94 -7.44 -3.53 -5.71
N VAL A 95 -6.16 -3.73 -5.47
CA VAL A 95 -5.13 -3.66 -6.51
C VAL A 95 -4.72 -5.08 -6.86
N HIS A 96 -4.97 -5.49 -8.09
CA HIS A 96 -4.59 -6.81 -8.58
C HIS A 96 -3.18 -6.81 -9.17
N ASN A 97 -2.39 -7.84 -8.87
CA ASN A 97 -1.01 -8.03 -9.31
C ASN A 97 -0.17 -6.74 -9.22
N PRO A 98 -0.03 -6.13 -8.03
CA PRO A 98 0.54 -4.79 -7.88
C PRO A 98 2.03 -4.66 -8.19
N ILE A 99 2.73 -5.77 -8.47
CA ILE A 99 4.19 -5.79 -8.66
C ILE A 99 4.51 -6.37 -10.03
N HIS A 100 5.16 -5.57 -10.88
CA HIS A 100 5.49 -5.92 -12.27
C HIS A 100 6.99 -6.03 -12.55
#